data_AF-A0AA88MC24-F1
#
_entry.id   AF-A0AA88MC24-F1
#
_cell.length_a   1.000
_cell.length_b   1.000
_cell.length_c   1.000
_cell.angle_alpha   90.00
_cell.angle_beta   90.00
_cell.angle_gamma   90.00
#
_symmetry.space_group_name_H-M   'P 1'
#
loop_
_entity.id
_entity.type
_entity.pdbx_description
1 polymer ?
#
loop_
_entity_poly.entity_id
_entity_poly.type
_entity_poly.pdbx_seq_one_letter_code
_entity_poly.pdbx_strand_id
1 'polypeptide(L)'
;MALPNILRGLSIAVVLVGNSSEVALAGAREKEDFLHMAPNVEVLTMNETDPKSIIKSICDLMTEHWLQGVVFGDDTDQEAIAQILDFISAQTHIPILGVRGGSSMIMAAKVGVSPFSVSK
;
A
#
# COMPACT_ATOMS: atom_id res chain seq x y z
N MET A 1 -4.57 -18.31 -24.15
CA MET A 1 -5.10 -16.92 -24.24
C MET A 1 -5.59 -16.53 -22.87
N ALA A 2 -4.82 -15.71 -22.14
CA ALA A 2 -5.28 -15.16 -20.87
C ALA A 2 -6.30 -14.04 -21.17
N LEU A 3 -7.50 -14.14 -20.61
CA LEU A 3 -8.56 -13.16 -20.76
C LEU A 3 -8.06 -11.81 -20.21
N PRO A 4 -8.25 -10.67 -20.91
CA PRO A 4 -7.86 -9.38 -20.36
C PRO A 4 -8.64 -9.14 -19.06
N ASN A 5 -7.91 -8.93 -17.95
CA ASN A 5 -8.41 -8.82 -16.57
C ASN A 5 -9.32 -7.59 -16.30
N ILE A 6 -9.92 -7.00 -17.35
CA ILE A 6 -10.79 -5.81 -17.29
C ILE A 6 -12.08 -6.07 -16.48
N LEU A 7 -12.41 -7.33 -16.19
CA LEU A 7 -13.55 -7.73 -15.34
C LEU A 7 -13.19 -7.94 -13.85
N ARG A 8 -11.92 -7.85 -13.46
CA ARG A 8 -11.53 -7.89 -12.05
C ARG A 8 -11.58 -6.46 -11.52
N GLY A 9 -12.48 -6.21 -10.57
CA GLY A 9 -12.60 -4.91 -9.92
C GLY A 9 -11.29 -4.43 -9.30
N LEU A 10 -11.19 -3.13 -9.03
CA LEU A 10 -10.01 -2.49 -8.44
C LEU A 10 -9.63 -3.15 -7.11
N SER A 11 -8.48 -3.79 -7.00
CA SER A 11 -7.97 -4.40 -5.76
C SER A 11 -6.88 -3.53 -5.14
N ILE A 12 -7.08 -3.13 -3.89
CA ILE A 12 -6.16 -2.30 -3.11
C ILE A 12 -5.74 -3.09 -1.88
N ALA A 13 -4.44 -3.17 -1.62
CA ALA A 13 -3.95 -3.70 -0.35
C ALA A 13 -3.79 -2.56 0.66
N VAL A 14 -4.16 -2.80 1.91
CA VAL A 14 -3.90 -1.92 3.04
C VAL A 14 -2.99 -2.66 4.02
N VAL A 15 -1.78 -2.16 4.19
CA VAL A 15 -0.78 -2.71 5.10
C VAL A 15 -0.68 -1.81 6.32
N LEU A 16 -0.93 -2.38 7.49
CA LEU A 16 -0.82 -1.70 8.77
C LEU A 16 0.33 -2.31 9.57
N VAL A 17 1.25 -1.47 10.02
CA VAL A 17 2.42 -1.89 10.79
C VAL A 17 2.37 -1.33 12.20
N GLY A 18 2.44 -2.22 13.19
CA GLY A 18 2.36 -1.87 14.60
C GLY A 18 0.99 -2.19 15.22
N ASN A 19 0.74 -1.65 16.40
CA ASN A 19 -0.48 -1.90 17.18
C ASN A 19 -1.68 -1.06 16.69
N SER A 20 -1.55 -0.34 15.57
CA SER A 20 -2.62 0.35 14.86
C SER A 20 -3.72 -0.62 14.46
N SER A 21 -4.69 -0.70 15.37
CA SER A 21 -5.81 -1.60 15.36
C SER A 21 -6.64 -1.54 14.07
N GLU A 22 -7.11 -2.71 13.62
CA GLU A 22 -8.18 -2.92 12.62
C GLU A 22 -9.42 -2.02 12.82
N VAL A 23 -9.60 -1.44 14.01
CA VAL A 23 -10.67 -0.51 14.37
C VAL A 23 -10.73 0.73 13.46
N ALA A 24 -9.59 1.18 12.89
CA ALA A 24 -9.59 2.30 11.93
C ALA A 24 -10.18 1.92 10.55
N LEU A 25 -10.07 0.64 10.16
CA LEU A 25 -10.57 0.15 8.86
C LEU A 25 -12.06 -0.16 8.89
N ALA A 26 -12.63 -0.50 10.05
CA ALA A 26 -14.07 -0.70 10.19
C ALA A 26 -14.87 0.59 9.89
N GLY A 27 -14.32 1.76 10.22
CA GLY A 27 -14.95 3.07 9.96
C GLY A 27 -14.78 3.60 8.53
N ALA A 28 -13.79 3.12 7.78
CA ALA A 28 -13.55 3.52 6.38
C ALA A 28 -14.37 2.70 5.36
N ARG A 29 -15.12 1.69 5.82
CA ARG A 29 -15.94 0.80 4.99
C ARG A 29 -17.36 1.30 4.79
N GLU A 30 -17.56 2.61 4.65
CA GLU A 30 -18.82 3.16 4.12
C GLU A 30 -18.90 2.83 2.63
N LYS A 31 -19.25 1.57 2.35
CA LYS A 31 -19.28 0.95 1.02
C LYS A 31 -20.41 1.47 0.14
N GLU A 32 -21.26 2.36 0.66
CA GLU A 32 -22.49 2.83 0.01
C GLU A 32 -22.27 3.99 -0.97
N ASP A 33 -21.14 4.72 -0.89
CA ASP A 33 -20.83 5.81 -1.84
C ASP A 33 -20.21 5.29 -3.16
N PHE A 34 -19.65 4.08 -3.15
CA PHE A 34 -18.91 3.48 -4.27
C PHE A 34 -19.76 2.57 -5.18
N LEU A 35 -21.06 2.88 -5.33
CA LEU A 35 -22.04 2.06 -6.08
C LEU A 35 -21.61 1.69 -7.51
N HIS A 36 -20.71 2.47 -8.12
CA HIS A 36 -20.21 2.24 -9.49
C HIS A 36 -18.83 1.56 -9.58
N MET A 37 -18.05 1.52 -8.50
CA MET A 37 -16.74 0.85 -8.43
C MET A 37 -16.45 0.45 -6.99
N ALA A 38 -16.90 -0.73 -6.56
CA ALA A 38 -16.53 -1.26 -5.25
C ALA A 38 -15.13 -1.90 -5.34
N PRO A 39 -14.07 -1.30 -4.76
CA PRO A 39 -12.77 -1.92 -4.75
C PRO A 39 -12.77 -3.15 -3.82
N ASN A 40 -12.02 -4.18 -4.20
CA ASN A 40 -11.62 -5.23 -3.29
C ASN A 40 -10.51 -4.70 -2.39
N VAL A 41 -10.69 -4.76 -1.08
CA VAL A 41 -9.71 -4.25 -0.11
C VAL A 41 -9.16 -5.42 0.68
N GLU A 42 -7.87 -5.70 0.48
CA GLU A 42 -7.13 -6.71 1.23
C GLU A 42 -6.38 -6.04 2.37
N VAL A 43 -6.57 -6.51 3.60
CA VAL A 43 -5.96 -5.90 4.79
C VAL A 43 -4.92 -6.84 5.35
N LEU A 44 -3.69 -6.35 5.53
CA LEU A 44 -2.61 -7.07 6.17
C LEU A 44 -2.08 -6.27 7.37
N THR A 45 -2.03 -6.92 8.53
CA THR A 45 -1.36 -6.38 9.72
C THR A 45 -0.03 -7.09 9.92
N MET A 46 1.03 -6.33 10.18
CA MET A 46 2.36 -6.89 10.47
C MET A 46 3.02 -6.16 11.63
N ASN A 47 3.94 -6.85 12.33
CA ASN A 47 4.62 -6.32 13.50
C ASN A 47 6.08 -5.95 13.23
N GLU A 48 6.63 -6.41 12.11
CA GLU A 48 8.04 -6.27 11.76
C GLU A 48 8.22 -5.12 10.77
N THR A 49 9.10 -4.17 11.09
CA THR A 49 9.42 -3.00 10.26
C THR A 49 10.76 -3.15 9.54
N ASP A 50 11.39 -4.32 9.59
CA ASP A 50 12.65 -4.53 8.89
C ASP A 50 12.43 -4.54 7.35
N PRO A 51 13.41 -4.07 6.56
CA PRO A 51 13.24 -3.94 5.11
C PRO A 51 12.88 -5.25 4.41
N LYS A 52 13.39 -6.38 4.91
CA LYS A 52 13.15 -7.69 4.30
C LYS A 52 11.70 -8.11 4.52
N SER A 53 11.17 -7.92 5.72
CA SER A 53 9.78 -8.25 6.05
C SER A 53 8.78 -7.36 5.30
N ILE A 54 9.06 -6.06 5.17
CA ILE A 54 8.23 -5.12 4.38
C ILE A 54 8.16 -5.57 2.91
N ILE A 55 9.32 -5.78 2.28
CA ILE A 55 9.39 -6.19 0.87
C ILE A 55 8.68 -7.52 0.68
N LYS A 56 8.97 -8.51 1.54
CA LYS A 56 8.36 -9.83 1.43
C LYS A 56 6.84 -9.76 1.55
N SER A 57 6.32 -9.05 2.55
CA SER A 57 4.89 -8.94 2.79
C SER A 57 4.15 -8.32 1.61
N ILE A 58 4.69 -7.23 1.04
CA ILE A 58 4.10 -6.58 -0.13
C ILE A 58 4.20 -7.47 -1.37
N CYS A 59 5.33 -8.14 -1.59
CA CYS A 59 5.50 -9.06 -2.72
C CYS A 59 4.60 -10.29 -2.62
N ASP A 60 4.40 -10.85 -1.42
CA ASP A 60 3.48 -11.96 -1.18
C ASP A 60 2.05 -11.53 -1.53
N LEU A 61 1.61 -10.35 -1.06
CA LEU A 61 0.30 -9.78 -1.41
C LEU A 61 0.12 -9.57 -2.92
N MET A 62 1.14 -9.10 -3.62
CA MET A 62 1.12 -8.95 -5.09
C MET A 62 1.07 -10.29 -5.84
N THR A 63 1.57 -11.35 -5.22
CA THR A 63 1.57 -12.70 -5.80
C THR A 63 0.21 -13.37 -5.61
N GLU A 64 -0.40 -13.17 -4.45
CA GLU A 64 -1.73 -13.71 -4.11
C GLU A 64 -2.87 -12.93 -4.78
N HIS A 65 -2.73 -11.61 -4.86
CA HIS A 65 -3.74 -10.69 -5.40
C HIS A 65 -3.18 -9.84 -6.52
N TRP A 66 -3.98 -9.65 -7.58
CA TRP A 66 -3.65 -8.68 -8.63
C TRP A 66 -3.94 -7.26 -8.11
N LEU A 67 -2.98 -6.67 -7.40
CA LEU A 67 -3.11 -5.36 -6.79
C LEU A 67 -2.93 -4.23 -7.81
N GLN A 68 -3.76 -3.18 -7.69
CA GLN A 68 -3.60 -1.93 -8.45
C GLN A 68 -2.95 -0.83 -7.62
N GLY A 69 -2.89 -1.00 -6.30
CA GLY A 69 -2.26 -0.06 -5.40
C GLY A 69 -2.11 -0.63 -4.00
N VAL A 70 -1.22 -0.02 -3.23
CA VAL A 70 -0.98 -0.35 -1.83
C VAL A 70 -1.10 0.92 -0.99
N VAL A 71 -1.83 0.84 0.11
CA VAL A 71 -1.85 1.86 1.16
C VAL A 71 -1.05 1.30 2.32
N PHE A 72 -0.10 2.07 2.83
CA PHE A 72 0.79 1.65 3.89
C PHE A 72 0.72 2.66 5.04
N GLY A 73 0.52 2.16 6.26
CA GLY A 73 0.57 2.98 7.46
C GLY A 73 1.35 2.28 8.55
N ASP A 74 2.22 3.02 9.23
CA ASP A 74 2.99 2.51 10.36
C ASP A 74 2.86 3.41 11.59
N ASP A 75 3.15 2.85 12.77
CA ASP A 75 3.25 3.55 14.06
C ASP A 75 4.67 4.04 14.39
N THR A 76 5.59 4.10 13.42
CA THR A 76 6.98 4.49 13.66
C THR A 76 7.28 5.88 13.12
N ASP A 77 8.42 6.45 13.53
CA ASP A 77 8.98 7.68 12.94
C ASP A 77 10.19 7.37 12.04
N GLN A 78 10.24 6.18 11.43
CA GLN A 78 11.37 5.75 10.62
C GLN A 78 11.19 6.16 9.15
N GLU A 79 11.82 7.26 8.74
CA GLU A 79 11.84 7.72 7.34
C GLU A 79 12.38 6.67 6.34
N ALA A 80 13.16 5.71 6.82
CA ALA A 80 13.67 4.59 6.03
C ALA A 80 12.53 3.75 5.42
N ILE A 81 11.37 3.68 6.09
CA ILE A 81 10.20 2.96 5.58
C ILE A 81 9.72 3.59 4.27
N ALA A 82 9.59 4.92 4.21
CA ALA A 82 9.21 5.60 2.97
C ALA A 82 10.16 5.26 1.81
N GLN A 83 11.47 5.18 2.07
CA GLN A 83 12.47 4.85 1.04
C GLN A 83 12.34 3.41 0.55
N ILE A 84 12.03 2.48 1.44
CA ILE A 84 11.77 1.08 1.07
C ILE A 84 10.51 0.99 0.20
N LEU A 85 9.44 1.71 0.58
CA LEU A 85 8.22 1.77 -0.22
C LEU A 85 8.46 2.40 -1.59
N ASP A 86 9.31 3.42 -1.69
CA ASP A 86 9.68 4.01 -2.98
C ASP A 86 10.43 3.02 -3.87
N PHE A 87 11.36 2.26 -3.29
CA PHE A 87 12.06 1.19 -3.99
C PHE A 87 11.08 0.16 -4.53
N ILE A 88 10.13 -0.31 -3.73
CA ILE A 88 9.14 -1.30 -4.17
C ILE A 88 8.25 -0.71 -5.27
N SER A 89 7.75 0.52 -5.09
CA SER A 89 6.93 1.22 -6.08
C SER A 89 7.65 1.37 -7.42
N ALA A 90 8.92 1.76 -7.41
CA ALA A 90 9.74 1.89 -8.61
C ALA A 90 9.96 0.55 -9.33
N GLN A 91 10.13 -0.55 -8.59
CA GLN A 91 10.39 -1.87 -9.18
C GLN A 91 9.12 -2.54 -9.68
N THR A 92 8.00 -2.36 -8.98
CA THR A 92 6.73 -3.04 -9.27
C THR A 92 5.83 -2.24 -10.20
N HIS A 93 6.08 -0.93 -10.35
CA HIS A 93 5.21 0.02 -11.03
C HIS A 93 3.79 0.08 -10.44
N ILE A 94 3.63 -0.37 -9.19
CA ILE A 94 2.37 -0.29 -8.44
C ILE A 94 2.45 0.93 -7.51
N PRO A 95 1.47 1.84 -7.54
CA PRO A 95 1.45 3.01 -6.67
C PRO A 95 1.33 2.59 -5.20
N ILE A 96 2.18 3.17 -4.35
CA ILE A 96 2.17 2.96 -2.90
C ILE A 96 1.95 4.31 -2.21
N LEU A 97 0.96 4.37 -1.31
CA LEU A 97 0.59 5.58 -0.57
C LEU A 97 0.87 5.39 0.92
N GLY A 98 1.83 6.16 1.45
CA GLY A 98 2.09 6.24 2.88
C GLY A 98 1.12 7.20 3.57
N VAL A 99 0.34 6.72 4.54
CA VAL A 99 -0.71 7.54 5.19
C VAL A 99 -0.41 7.91 6.64
N ARG A 100 0.53 7.23 7.29
CA ARG A 100 0.83 7.44 8.71
C ARG A 100 2.23 6.95 9.09
N GLY A 101 2.89 7.66 10.02
CA GLY A 101 4.19 7.28 10.54
C GLY A 101 5.33 7.55 9.55
N GLY A 102 6.38 6.73 9.61
CA GLY A 102 7.59 6.84 8.82
C GLY A 102 7.33 6.74 7.32
N SER A 103 6.32 5.97 6.92
CA SER A 103 5.86 5.85 5.54
C SER A 103 5.27 7.14 4.96
N SER A 104 4.74 8.03 5.80
CA SER A 104 4.16 9.31 5.37
C SER A 104 5.17 10.47 5.32
N MET A 105 6.39 10.25 5.83
CA MET A 105 7.43 11.28 5.88
C MET A 105 7.94 11.66 4.49
N ILE A 106 8.17 12.96 4.27
CA ILE A 106 8.68 13.52 3.01
C ILE A 106 10.08 12.99 2.74
N MET A 107 10.24 12.31 1.59
CA MET A 107 11.55 11.96 1.07
C MET A 107 12.14 13.07 0.21
N ALA A 108 13.47 13.21 0.24
CA ALA A 108 14.17 14.10 -0.66
C ALA A 108 13.89 13.74 -2.14
N ALA A 109 13.90 14.77 -3.01
CA ALA A 109 13.34 14.71 -4.36
C ALA A 109 13.72 13.47 -5.19
N LYS A 110 12.70 12.76 -5.66
CA LYS A 110 12.81 11.67 -6.63
C LYS A 110 13.19 12.23 -8.00
N VAL A 111 14.46 12.10 -8.39
CA VAL A 111 14.93 12.54 -9.71
C VAL A 111 14.56 11.48 -10.75
N GLY A 112 13.42 11.66 -11.42
CA GLY A 112 13.07 10.93 -12.66
C GLY A 112 11.68 10.31 -12.70
N VAL A 113 10.82 10.84 -13.57
CA VAL A 113 9.63 10.26 -14.22
C VAL A 113 9.11 8.88 -13.73
N SER A 114 8.10 8.85 -12.85
CA SER A 114 6.92 7.92 -12.80
C SER A 114 6.35 7.72 -11.37
N PRO A 115 5.13 7.15 -11.23
CA PRO A 115 3.95 7.82 -10.71
C PRO A 115 3.84 7.82 -9.17
N PHE A 116 3.50 8.98 -8.61
CA PHE A 116 2.80 9.16 -7.33
C PHE A 116 3.23 8.26 -6.16
N SER A 117 4.31 8.66 -5.47
CA SER A 117 4.49 8.39 -4.04
C SER A 117 4.25 9.73 -3.34
N VAL A 118 3.05 9.96 -2.82
CA VAL A 118 2.76 11.16 -2.02
C VAL A 118 3.04 10.82 -0.58
N SER A 119 4.28 11.04 -0.17
CA SER A 119 4.58 11.44 1.20
C SER A 119 4.17 12.89 1.35
N LYS A 120 3.30 13.19 2.31
CA LYS A 120 2.77 14.55 2.50
C LYS A 120 3.78 15.44 3.19
#